data_AF-A0A9W3X4Y2-F1
#
_entry.id   AF-A0A9W3X4Y2-F1
#
_cell.length_a   1.000
_cell.length_b   1.000
_cell.length_c   1.000
_cell.angle_alpha   90.00
_cell.angle_beta   90.00
_cell.angle_gamma   90.00
#
_symmetry.space_group_name_H-M   'P 1'
#
loop_
_entity.id
_entity.type
_entity.pdbx_description
1 polymer ?
#
loop_
_entity_poly.entity_id
_entity_poly.type
_entity_poly.pdbx_seq_one_letter_code
_entity_poly.pdbx_strand_id
1 'polypeptide(L)'
;MLHTMPSYTERIQEVLPHAKIIRLIGYTNGNKEYQKAKCAAGKWQTTEALQDEQIHAWIQKGGWIGVRIPEGRIVVDIDDKTEGALLRELLEGERIHHHSITTPNGWQFIFRGETELTRQQGQYQKYVNQLGLTQDTRAAEKGYIFFLQRIQRDVILSRKV
;
A
#
# COMPACT_ATOMS: atom_id res chain seq x y z
N MET A 1 -1.78 33.62 -1.14
CA MET A 1 -1.75 32.49 -0.18
C MET A 1 -0.87 31.41 -0.77
N LEU A 2 0.28 31.12 -0.17
CA LEU A 2 1.12 29.99 -0.59
C LEU A 2 0.36 28.71 -0.24
N HIS A 3 -0.12 27.99 -1.25
CA HIS A 3 -0.56 26.61 -1.05
C HIS A 3 0.68 25.78 -0.74
N THR A 4 0.89 25.47 0.54
CA THR A 4 1.91 24.51 0.95
C THR A 4 1.57 23.17 0.31
N MET A 5 2.47 22.66 -0.52
CA MET A 5 2.29 21.34 -1.11
C MET A 5 2.15 20.31 0.02
N PRO A 6 1.16 19.41 -0.03
CA PRO A 6 1.09 18.33 0.94
C PRO A 6 2.34 17.44 0.81
N SER A 7 3.01 17.19 1.93
CA SER A 7 4.11 16.23 1.96
C SER A 7 3.55 14.81 1.84
N TYR A 8 3.79 14.16 0.70
CA TYR A 8 3.47 12.75 0.51
C TYR A 8 4.45 11.87 1.27
N THR A 9 5.72 12.29 1.30
CA THR A 9 6.77 11.59 2.03
C THR A 9 6.41 11.45 3.51
N GLU A 10 6.12 12.55 4.21
CA GLU A 10 5.74 12.55 5.62
C GLU A 10 4.58 11.59 5.92
N ARG A 11 3.48 11.70 5.17
CA ARG A 11 2.29 10.86 5.37
C ARG A 11 2.55 9.38 5.13
N ILE A 12 3.33 9.05 4.11
CA ILE A 12 3.70 7.66 3.86
C ILE A 12 4.60 7.15 4.98
N GLN A 13 5.51 7.97 5.51
CA GLN A 13 6.33 7.60 6.66
C GLN A 13 5.52 7.41 7.94
N GLU A 14 4.40 8.12 8.13
CA GLU A 14 3.51 7.88 9.27
C GLU A 14 2.84 6.49 9.24
N VAL A 15 2.41 6.03 8.06
CA VAL A 15 1.72 4.73 7.90
C VAL A 15 2.73 3.58 7.75
N LEU A 16 3.80 3.82 7.00
CA LEU A 16 4.84 2.88 6.64
C LEU A 16 6.22 3.52 6.85
N PRO A 17 6.71 3.57 8.10
CA PRO A 17 8.04 4.08 8.40
C PRO A 17 9.13 3.35 7.60
N HIS A 18 10.12 4.10 7.12
CA HIS A 18 11.26 3.64 6.31
C HIS A 18 10.90 3.11 4.92
N ALA A 19 9.66 3.28 4.47
CA ALA A 19 9.25 2.77 3.18
C ALA A 19 9.78 3.62 2.03
N LYS A 20 10.10 2.96 0.91
CA LYS A 20 10.57 3.63 -0.32
C LYS A 20 9.40 3.88 -1.26
N ILE A 21 9.20 5.15 -1.62
CA ILE A 21 8.17 5.55 -2.59
C ILE A 21 8.72 5.35 -4.00
N ILE A 22 7.94 4.70 -4.86
CA ILE A 22 8.32 4.31 -6.23
C ILE A 22 7.28 4.81 -7.24
N ARG A 23 7.69 4.91 -8.52
CA ARG A 23 6.79 5.25 -9.62
C ARG A 23 6.01 4.02 -10.08
N LEU A 24 4.70 4.19 -10.25
CA LEU A 24 3.84 3.27 -10.98
C LEU A 24 3.34 3.93 -12.27
N ILE A 25 3.07 3.12 -13.29
CA ILE A 25 2.69 3.57 -14.64
C ILE A 25 1.48 4.52 -14.58
N GLY A 26 0.51 4.25 -13.72
CA GLY A 26 -0.73 5.04 -13.64
C GLY A 26 -1.43 5.13 -15.00
N TYR A 27 -2.11 6.25 -15.26
CA TYR A 27 -2.73 6.55 -16.54
C TYR A 27 -1.88 7.48 -17.41
N THR A 28 -0.55 7.42 -17.24
CA THR A 28 0.41 8.11 -18.11
C THR A 28 0.27 7.65 -19.56
N ASN A 29 0.63 8.52 -20.50
CA ASN A 29 0.73 8.21 -21.94
C ASN A 29 -0.53 7.56 -22.54
N GLY A 30 -1.71 7.93 -22.04
CA GLY A 30 -2.99 7.40 -22.53
C GLY A 30 -3.32 5.98 -22.04
N ASN A 31 -2.59 5.43 -21.07
CA ASN A 31 -2.94 4.14 -20.46
C ASN A 31 -4.32 4.24 -19.79
N LYS A 32 -5.20 3.28 -20.08
CA LYS A 32 -6.52 3.12 -19.43
C LYS A 32 -6.67 1.77 -18.73
N GLU A 33 -5.67 0.91 -18.82
CA GLU A 33 -5.72 -0.44 -18.27
C GLU A 33 -5.33 -0.40 -16.78
N TYR A 34 -6.28 -0.75 -15.91
CA TYR A 34 -6.10 -0.68 -14.46
C TYR A 34 -4.98 -1.59 -13.95
N GLN A 35 -4.87 -2.83 -14.45
CA GLN A 35 -3.82 -3.73 -13.99
C GLN A 35 -2.43 -3.25 -14.41
N LYS A 36 -2.31 -2.73 -15.64
CA LYS A 36 -1.07 -2.10 -16.12
C LYS A 36 -0.71 -0.84 -15.33
N ALA A 37 -1.71 -0.05 -14.93
CA ALA A 37 -1.50 1.17 -14.14
C ALA A 37 -0.83 0.90 -12.78
N LYS A 38 -1.05 -0.29 -12.19
CA LYS A 38 -0.43 -0.70 -10.93
C LYS A 38 1.03 -1.11 -11.05
N CYS A 39 1.52 -1.39 -12.26
CA CYS A 39 2.89 -1.86 -12.45
C CYS A 39 3.91 -0.73 -12.24
N ALA A 40 5.11 -1.09 -11.78
CA ALA A 40 6.21 -0.16 -11.62
C ALA A 40 6.64 0.45 -12.96
N ALA A 41 6.84 1.77 -12.97
CA ALA A 41 7.45 2.48 -14.09
C ALA A 41 8.98 2.44 -13.97
N GLY A 42 9.57 1.28 -14.30
CA GLY A 42 11.01 1.04 -14.25
C GLY A 42 11.47 0.07 -13.15
N LYS A 43 12.78 0.04 -12.89
CA LYS A 43 13.43 -0.86 -11.91
C LYS A 43 13.24 -0.36 -10.47
N TRP A 44 12.11 -0.67 -9.87
CA TRP A 44 11.73 -0.17 -8.54
C TRP A 44 12.60 -0.71 -7.38
N GLN A 45 13.26 -1.86 -7.54
CA GLN A 45 14.09 -2.44 -6.48
C GLN A 45 15.38 -1.65 -6.23
N THR A 46 15.94 -1.07 -7.30
CA THR A 46 17.27 -0.43 -7.29
C THR A 46 17.22 1.08 -7.43
N THR A 47 16.04 1.65 -7.74
CA THR A 47 15.89 3.11 -7.88
C THR A 47 15.77 3.75 -6.50
N GLU A 48 16.30 4.96 -6.36
CA GLU A 48 16.13 5.78 -5.16
C GLU A 48 14.65 6.12 -4.89
N ALA A 49 14.33 6.37 -3.62
CA ALA A 49 12.98 6.77 -3.23
C ALA A 49 12.63 8.15 -3.77
N LEU A 50 11.39 8.31 -4.24
CA LEU A 50 10.91 9.60 -4.73
C LEU A 50 10.80 10.63 -3.60
N GLN A 51 11.20 11.87 -3.90
CA GLN A 51 10.95 13.06 -3.08
C GLN A 51 9.65 13.76 -3.51
N ASP A 52 9.12 14.66 -2.67
CA ASP A 52 7.80 15.27 -2.86
C ASP A 52 7.67 16.01 -4.20
N GLU A 53 8.70 16.71 -4.66
CA GLU A 53 8.70 17.39 -5.97
C GLU A 53 8.59 16.38 -7.12
N GLN A 54 9.29 15.25 -7.00
CA GLN A 54 9.28 14.17 -7.99
C GLN A 54 7.95 13.43 -7.99
N ILE A 55 7.34 13.24 -6.82
CA ILE A 55 6.00 12.66 -6.66
C ILE A 55 4.99 13.57 -7.33
N HIS A 56 5.03 14.87 -7.04
CA HIS A 56 4.11 15.84 -7.62
C HIS A 56 4.21 15.90 -9.14
N ALA A 57 5.42 16.03 -9.68
CA ALA A 57 5.67 16.04 -11.11
C ALA A 57 5.22 14.73 -11.80
N TRP A 58 5.33 13.59 -11.11
CA TRP A 58 4.87 12.30 -11.63
C TRP A 58 3.35 12.20 -11.66
N ILE A 59 2.68 12.62 -10.60
CA ILE A 59 1.22 12.63 -10.49
C ILE A 59 0.59 13.56 -11.53
N GLN A 60 1.18 14.74 -11.77
CA GLN A 60 0.72 15.68 -12.80
C GLN A 60 0.72 15.08 -14.20
N LYS A 61 1.58 14.09 -14.48
CA LYS A 61 1.63 13.37 -15.76
C LYS A 61 0.61 12.21 -15.84
N GLY A 62 -0.23 12.04 -14.82
CA GLY A 62 -1.14 10.90 -14.70
C GLY A 62 -0.48 9.66 -14.07
N GLY A 63 0.75 9.79 -13.57
CA GLY A 63 1.47 8.72 -12.88
C GLY A 63 0.87 8.41 -11.51
N TRP A 64 1.04 7.16 -11.07
CA TRP A 64 0.67 6.74 -9.71
C TRP A 64 1.93 6.49 -8.88
N ILE A 65 1.79 6.46 -7.56
CA ILE A 65 2.88 6.08 -6.66
C ILE A 65 2.57 4.73 -6.00
N GLY A 66 3.65 3.98 -5.79
CA GLY A 66 3.65 2.79 -4.98
C GLY A 66 4.62 2.95 -3.82
N VAL A 67 4.51 2.07 -2.85
CA VAL A 67 5.39 2.04 -1.68
C VAL A 67 5.93 0.64 -1.55
N ARG A 68 7.26 0.50 -1.67
CA ARG A 68 7.95 -0.74 -1.36
C ARG A 68 7.80 -1.03 0.11
N ILE A 69 7.40 -2.25 0.44
CA ILE A 69 7.13 -2.65 1.81
C ILE A 69 8.47 -2.66 2.56
N PRO A 70 8.62 -1.86 3.63
CA PRO A 70 9.86 -1.79 4.39
C PRO A 70 10.08 -3.08 5.20
N GLU A 71 11.30 -3.27 5.69
CA GLU A 71 11.61 -4.35 6.62
C GLU A 71 10.73 -4.29 7.87
N GLY A 72 10.37 -5.45 8.42
CA GLY A 72 9.55 -5.53 9.62
C GLY A 72 8.09 -5.13 9.41
N ARG A 73 7.61 -5.16 8.15
CA ARG A 73 6.20 -5.01 7.79
C ARG A 73 5.75 -6.15 6.88
N ILE A 74 4.48 -6.53 7.02
CA ILE A 74 3.79 -7.46 6.14
C ILE A 74 2.48 -6.84 5.69
N VAL A 75 2.12 -7.07 4.43
CA VAL A 75 0.84 -6.66 3.89
C VAL A 75 0.01 -7.89 3.55
N VAL A 76 -1.25 -7.87 3.97
CA VAL A 76 -2.29 -8.82 3.62
C VAL A 76 -3.31 -8.12 2.74
N ASP A 77 -3.52 -8.61 1.52
CA ASP A 77 -4.49 -8.08 0.55
C ASP A 77 -5.67 -9.06 0.46
N ILE A 78 -6.86 -8.57 0.76
CA ILE A 78 -8.13 -9.30 0.63
C ILE A 78 -8.90 -8.67 -0.53
N ASP A 79 -9.09 -9.41 -1.63
CA ASP A 79 -9.78 -8.92 -2.84
C ASP A 79 -11.30 -9.17 -2.81
N ASP A 80 -11.89 -9.10 -1.61
CA ASP A 80 -13.34 -9.10 -1.38
C ASP A 80 -13.69 -8.05 -0.30
N LYS A 81 -14.72 -7.24 -0.58
CA LYS A 81 -15.13 -6.13 0.30
C LYS A 81 -15.77 -6.61 1.59
N THR A 82 -16.55 -7.68 1.52
CA THR A 82 -17.28 -8.23 2.66
C THR A 82 -16.31 -8.92 3.60
N GLU A 83 -15.46 -9.80 3.06
CA GLU A 83 -14.40 -10.46 3.80
C GLU A 83 -13.44 -9.46 4.46
N GLY A 84 -13.01 -8.44 3.71
CA GLY A 84 -12.15 -7.40 4.26
C GLY A 84 -12.83 -6.56 5.35
N ALA A 85 -14.12 -6.22 5.20
CA ALA A 85 -14.85 -5.51 6.24
C ALA A 85 -14.99 -6.34 7.54
N LEU A 86 -15.32 -7.63 7.40
CA LEU A 86 -15.40 -8.56 8.53
C LEU A 86 -14.05 -8.74 9.23
N LEU A 87 -12.97 -8.87 8.46
CA LEU A 87 -11.62 -8.98 9.02
C LEU A 87 -11.24 -7.71 9.79
N ARG A 88 -11.56 -6.52 9.25
CA ARG A 88 -11.33 -5.26 9.96
C ARG A 88 -12.07 -5.23 11.30
N GLU A 89 -13.37 -5.55 11.30
CA GLU A 89 -14.18 -5.56 12.53
C GLU A 89 -13.64 -6.54 13.57
N LEU A 90 -13.20 -7.73 13.14
CA LEU A 90 -12.56 -8.71 14.02
C LEU A 90 -11.26 -8.15 14.62
N LEU A 91 -10.36 -7.61 13.79
CA LEU A 91 -9.07 -7.09 14.25
C LEU A 91 -9.25 -5.91 15.21
N GLU A 92 -10.21 -5.03 14.95
CA GLU A 92 -10.55 -3.90 15.84
C GLU A 92 -11.16 -4.40 17.16
N GLY A 93 -12.08 -5.37 17.10
CA GLY A 93 -12.70 -5.98 18.28
C GLY A 93 -11.69 -6.69 19.19
N GLU A 94 -10.73 -7.41 18.58
CA GLU A 94 -9.64 -8.10 19.27
C GLU A 94 -8.45 -7.18 19.63
N ARG A 95 -8.54 -5.88 19.30
CA ARG A 95 -7.51 -4.87 19.56
C ARG A 95 -6.14 -5.23 18.97
N ILE A 96 -6.14 -5.85 17.79
CA ILE A 96 -4.93 -6.17 17.05
C ILE A 96 -4.43 -4.91 16.32
N HIS A 97 -3.20 -4.50 16.62
CA HIS A 97 -2.60 -3.31 15.99
C HIS A 97 -2.34 -3.53 14.50
N HIS A 98 -2.97 -2.69 13.66
CA HIS A 98 -2.82 -2.73 12.21
C HIS A 98 -3.16 -1.37 11.58
N HIS A 99 -2.76 -1.17 10.32
CA HIS A 99 -3.37 -0.17 9.45
C HIS A 99 -4.23 -0.86 8.39
N SER A 100 -5.38 -0.29 8.07
CA SER A 100 -6.26 -0.78 7.01
C SER A 100 -6.45 0.28 5.92
N ILE A 101 -6.46 -0.16 4.67
CA ILE A 101 -6.63 0.68 3.49
C ILE A 101 -7.71 0.03 2.62
N THR A 102 -8.79 0.75 2.35
CA THR A 102 -9.82 0.28 1.42
C THR A 102 -9.34 0.38 -0.02
N THR A 103 -9.52 -0.68 -0.80
CA THR A 103 -9.23 -0.71 -2.24
C THR A 103 -10.54 -0.76 -3.04
N PRO A 104 -10.53 -0.56 -4.38
CA PRO A 104 -11.74 -0.64 -5.18
C PRO A 104 -12.50 -1.96 -5.07
N ASN A 105 -11.80 -3.05 -4.74
CA ASN A 105 -12.33 -4.41 -4.73
C ASN A 105 -12.29 -5.07 -3.34
N GLY A 106 -11.59 -4.48 -2.36
CA GLY A 106 -11.42 -5.11 -1.05
C GLY A 106 -10.60 -4.24 -0.10
N TRP A 107 -9.65 -4.85 0.61
CA TRP A 107 -8.92 -4.21 1.71
C TRP A 107 -7.45 -4.66 1.76
N GLN A 108 -6.59 -3.73 2.15
CA GLN A 108 -5.19 -4.01 2.48
C GLN A 108 -4.95 -3.76 3.96
N PHE A 109 -4.35 -4.74 4.62
CA PHE A 109 -3.98 -4.69 6.02
C PHE A 109 -2.47 -4.71 6.14
N ILE A 110 -1.94 -3.76 6.91
CA ILE A 110 -0.51 -3.62 7.18
C ILE A 110 -0.28 -3.97 8.64
N PHE A 111 0.58 -4.97 8.86
CA PHE A 111 0.98 -5.41 10.19
C PHE A 111 2.48 -5.23 10.39
N ARG A 112 2.89 -5.17 11.66
CA ARG A 112 4.30 -5.31 12.01
C ARG A 112 4.71 -6.77 11.83
N GLY A 113 5.76 -7.00 11.04
CA GLY A 113 6.38 -8.31 10.85
C GLY A 113 7.25 -8.65 12.07
N GLU A 114 6.60 -9.04 13.17
CA GLU A 114 7.25 -9.22 14.47
C GLU A 114 7.92 -10.59 14.62
N THR A 115 7.51 -11.59 13.85
CA THR A 115 7.98 -12.97 14.03
C THR A 115 8.97 -13.36 12.95
N GLU A 116 9.94 -14.21 13.32
CA GLU A 116 10.84 -14.86 12.37
C GLU A 116 10.06 -15.61 11.27
N LEU A 117 8.91 -16.19 11.64
CA LEU A 117 7.97 -16.82 10.72
C LEU A 117 7.48 -15.85 9.64
N THR A 118 7.07 -14.63 9.99
CA THR A 118 6.64 -13.61 9.00
C THR A 118 7.79 -13.07 8.14
N ARG A 119 9.04 -13.14 8.61
CA ARG A 119 10.22 -12.74 7.84
C ARG A 119 10.66 -13.81 6.85
N GLN A 120 10.52 -15.08 7.24
CA GLN A 120 10.82 -16.25 6.40
C GLN A 120 9.66 -16.54 5.43
N GLN A 121 8.42 -16.24 5.82
CA GLN A 121 7.26 -16.31 4.97
C GLN A 121 7.40 -15.35 3.80
N GLY A 122 7.35 -15.91 2.60
CA GLY A 122 7.50 -15.18 1.35
C GLY A 122 6.21 -14.47 0.94
N GLN A 123 6.12 -14.20 -0.36
CA GLN A 123 4.91 -13.72 -0.99
C GLN A 123 4.06 -14.93 -1.40
N TYR A 124 2.81 -14.97 -0.92
CA TYR A 124 1.84 -16.01 -1.30
C TYR A 124 0.68 -15.36 -2.06
N GLN A 125 0.07 -16.14 -2.95
CA GLN A 125 -1.11 -15.73 -3.70
C GLN A 125 -2.24 -16.74 -3.49
N LYS A 126 -3.48 -16.26 -3.40
CA LYS A 126 -4.69 -17.07 -3.26
C LYS A 126 -4.62 -18.06 -2.09
N TYR A 127 -3.94 -17.68 -1.02
CA TYR A 127 -3.80 -18.51 0.16
C TYR A 127 -5.05 -18.38 1.02
N VAL A 128 -5.65 -19.50 1.42
CA VAL A 128 -6.78 -19.50 2.35
C VAL A 128 -6.24 -19.61 3.77
N ASN A 129 -6.52 -18.60 4.59
CA ASN A 129 -6.05 -18.55 5.97
C ASN A 129 -6.91 -19.41 6.91
N GLN A 130 -6.51 -19.51 8.18
CA GLN A 130 -7.26 -20.28 9.19
C GLN A 130 -8.67 -19.73 9.49
N LEU A 131 -8.95 -18.49 9.07
CA LEU A 131 -10.27 -17.87 9.15
C LEU A 131 -11.12 -18.16 7.89
N GLY A 132 -10.60 -18.92 6.92
CA GLY A 132 -11.28 -19.22 5.66
C GLY A 132 -11.23 -18.09 4.63
N LEU A 133 -10.45 -17.03 4.86
CA LEU A 133 -10.36 -15.88 3.95
C LEU A 133 -9.28 -16.10 2.89
N THR A 134 -9.58 -15.74 1.65
CA THR A 134 -8.59 -15.79 0.56
C THR A 134 -7.75 -14.52 0.59
N GLN A 135 -6.43 -14.68 0.71
CA GLN A 135 -5.49 -13.57 0.81
C GLN A 135 -4.29 -13.71 -0.12
N ASP A 136 -3.76 -12.57 -0.52
CA ASP A 136 -2.40 -12.42 -1.04
C ASP A 136 -1.53 -11.77 0.03
N THR A 137 -0.33 -12.29 0.26
CA THR A 137 0.63 -11.67 1.17
C THR A 137 1.77 -11.04 0.40
N ARG A 138 2.24 -9.87 0.85
CA ARG A 138 3.44 -9.24 0.33
C ARG A 138 4.46 -9.12 1.47
N ALA A 139 5.55 -9.86 1.33
CA ALA A 139 6.66 -9.81 2.28
C ALA A 139 7.48 -8.52 2.11
N ALA A 140 8.16 -8.16 3.19
CA ALA A 140 9.11 -7.06 3.21
C ALA A 140 10.07 -7.14 2.03
N GLU A 141 10.34 -5.99 1.42
CA GLU A 141 11.31 -5.80 0.35
C GLU A 141 11.04 -6.51 -0.99
N LYS A 142 10.18 -7.52 -1.02
CA LYS A 142 9.84 -8.35 -2.19
C LYS A 142 8.65 -7.82 -2.98
N GLY A 143 7.85 -6.94 -2.38
CA GLY A 143 6.68 -6.34 -3.01
C GLY A 143 6.50 -4.87 -2.70
N TYR A 144 5.48 -4.30 -3.34
CA TYR A 144 5.01 -2.93 -3.10
C TYR A 144 3.49 -2.92 -3.07
N ILE A 145 2.93 -1.92 -2.39
CA ILE A 145 1.51 -1.58 -2.47
C ILE A 145 1.34 -0.33 -3.34
N PHE A 146 0.18 -0.16 -3.96
CA PHE A 146 -0.13 1.05 -4.72
C PHE A 146 -1.10 1.91 -3.91
N PHE A 147 -0.92 3.22 -3.96
CA PHE A 147 -1.87 4.17 -3.38
C PHE A 147 -2.68 4.81 -4.50
N LEU A 148 -3.97 4.49 -4.58
CA LEU A 148 -4.89 5.12 -5.54
C LEU A 148 -5.02 6.62 -5.20
N GLN A 149 -5.15 7.51 -6.19
CA GLN A 149 -5.33 8.96 -5.95
C GLN A 149 -6.48 9.32 -4.99
N ARG A 150 -7.53 8.48 -4.89
CA ARG A 150 -8.61 8.66 -3.92
C ARG A 150 -8.19 8.25 -2.49
N ILE A 151 -7.40 7.18 -2.37
CA ILE A 151 -6.77 6.74 -1.12
C ILE A 151 -5.70 7.73 -0.66
N GLN A 152 -5.02 8.44 -1.57
CA GLN A 152 -4.15 9.56 -1.20
C GLN A 152 -4.91 10.70 -0.50
N ARG A 153 -6.22 10.83 -0.72
CA ARG A 153 -7.09 11.75 0.03
C ARG A 153 -7.65 11.11 1.30
N ASP A 154 -7.90 9.81 1.32
CA ASP A 154 -8.51 9.14 2.47
C ASP A 154 -7.49 8.73 3.55
N VAL A 155 -6.23 8.45 3.19
CA VAL A 155 -5.09 8.33 4.12
C VAL A 155 -4.81 9.68 4.83
N ILE A 156 -5.23 10.80 4.24
CA ILE A 156 -5.23 12.13 4.91
C ILE A 156 -6.32 12.21 5.99
N LEU A 157 -7.36 11.37 5.93
CA LEU A 157 -8.54 11.45 6.79
C LEU A 157 -8.61 10.34 7.85
N SER A 158 -7.96 9.19 7.65
CA SER A 158 -8.00 8.08 8.61
C SER A 158 -6.91 8.19 9.68
N ARG A 159 -7.00 9.21 10.54
CA ARG A 159 -6.56 9.09 11.93
C ARG A 159 -7.76 9.33 12.83
N LYS A 160 -8.15 8.28 13.56
CA LYS A 160 -8.53 8.30 14.98
C LYS A 160 -9.02 6.89 15.37
N VAL A 161 -8.14 6.11 16.00
CA VAL A 161 -8.40 5.48 17.30
C VAL A 161 -7.10 5.53 18.09
#